data_AF-A0A6S7J371-F1
#
_entry.id   AF-A0A6S7J371-F1
#
_cell.length_a   1.000
_cell.length_b   1.000
_cell.length_c   1.000
_cell.angle_alpha   90.00
_cell.angle_beta   90.00
_cell.angle_gamma   90.00
#
_symmetry.space_group_name_H-M   'P 1'
#
loop_
_entity.id
_entity.type
_entity.pdbx_description
1 polymer ?
#
loop_
_entity_poly.entity_id
_entity_poly.type
_entity_poly.pdbx_seq_one_letter_code
_entity_poly.pdbx_strand_id
1 'polypeptide(L)'
;IGDLLLADGQLHHVCVTWESSKGTSTVYKDGALVKTIGNVMTGEQIKGGGIWVIGQDQDSVGAGFQAKDSFKGYVTQVNIWDRVIGSNEIKCFAKDYGSIMQGNYKAYSDFNVSSATQLIKSLCCPLAPISEP
;
A
#
# COMPACT_ATOMS: atom_id res chain seq x y z
N ILE A 1 13.15 13.17 -8.41
CA ILE A 1 12.46 11.86 -8.24
C ILE A 1 13.37 10.82 -7.56
N GLY A 2 14.66 11.13 -7.28
CA GLY A 2 15.60 10.17 -6.66
C GLY A 2 15.19 9.57 -5.32
N ASP A 3 14.37 10.26 -4.52
CA ASP A 3 14.00 9.81 -3.16
C ASP A 3 12.93 8.70 -3.12
N LEU A 4 12.36 8.29 -4.26
CA LEU A 4 11.36 7.22 -4.37
C LEU A 4 11.87 6.02 -5.19
N LEU A 5 13.18 5.73 -5.16
CA LEU A 5 13.69 4.49 -5.73
C LEU A 5 13.18 3.30 -4.90
N LEU A 6 12.42 2.38 -5.50
CA LEU A 6 11.88 1.17 -4.85
C LEU A 6 12.42 -0.14 -5.46
N ALA A 7 13.06 -0.05 -6.63
CA ALA A 7 13.55 -1.21 -7.38
C ALA A 7 15.05 -1.43 -7.13
N ASP A 8 15.45 -1.47 -5.87
CA ASP A 8 16.84 -1.71 -5.43
C ASP A 8 17.07 -3.14 -4.88
N GLY A 9 16.03 -3.98 -4.93
CA GLY A 9 16.07 -5.36 -4.44
C GLY A 9 15.75 -5.50 -2.95
N GLN A 10 15.44 -4.41 -2.25
CA GLN A 10 15.03 -4.41 -0.85
C GLN A 10 13.51 -4.27 -0.70
N LEU A 11 13.00 -4.70 0.45
CA LEU A 11 11.62 -4.44 0.81
C LEU A 11 11.49 -3.02 1.34
N HIS A 12 10.52 -2.28 0.81
CA HIS A 12 10.18 -0.95 1.28
C HIS A 12 8.74 -0.88 1.76
N HIS A 13 8.52 -0.12 2.82
CA HIS A 13 7.17 0.26 3.23
C HIS A 13 6.78 1.54 2.49
N VAL A 14 5.70 1.49 1.71
CA VAL A 14 5.16 2.66 0.99
C VAL A 14 3.77 2.97 1.50
N CYS A 15 3.53 4.22 1.85
CA CYS A 15 2.19 4.70 2.21
C CYS A 15 1.87 5.97 1.43
N VAL A 16 0.66 6.05 0.90
CA VAL A 16 0.13 7.24 0.24
C VAL A 16 -1.14 7.66 0.97
N THR A 17 -1.21 8.91 1.38
CA THR A 17 -2.42 9.52 1.92
C THR A 17 -3.02 10.48 0.91
N TRP A 18 -4.33 10.65 0.96
CA TRP A 18 -5.05 11.66 0.21
C TRP A 18 -6.21 12.22 1.06
N GLU A 19 -6.28 13.55 1.13
CA GLU A 19 -7.34 14.29 1.83
C GLU A 19 -8.16 15.09 0.81
N SER A 20 -9.39 14.64 0.52
CA SER A 20 -10.29 15.29 -0.45
C SER A 20 -10.50 16.78 -0.17
N SER A 21 -10.80 17.16 1.08
CA SER A 21 -11.15 18.53 1.45
C SER A 21 -10.07 19.56 1.11
N LYS A 22 -8.81 19.14 1.11
CA LYS A 22 -7.64 19.98 0.76
C LYS A 22 -6.99 19.60 -0.56
N GLY A 23 -7.40 18.50 -1.18
CA GLY A 23 -6.69 17.88 -2.31
C GLY A 23 -5.23 17.57 -2.01
N THR A 24 -4.88 17.27 -0.75
CA THR A 24 -3.50 17.02 -0.36
C THR A 24 -3.20 15.54 -0.47
N SER A 25 -2.22 15.17 -1.30
CA SER A 25 -1.67 13.82 -1.35
C SER A 25 -0.24 13.81 -0.82
N THR A 26 0.09 12.87 0.06
CA THR A 26 1.44 12.73 0.61
C THR A 26 1.93 11.30 0.47
N VAL A 27 3.18 11.16 0.01
CA VAL A 27 3.86 9.88 -0.18
C VAL A 27 4.92 9.72 0.90
N TYR A 28 4.93 8.54 1.51
CA TYR A 28 5.90 8.12 2.51
C TYR A 28 6.64 6.86 2.03
N LYS A 29 7.94 6.82 2.31
CA LYS A 29 8.80 5.65 2.10
C LYS A 29 9.49 5.33 3.42
N ASP A 30 9.43 4.07 3.85
CA ASP A 30 10.07 3.57 5.07
C ASP A 30 9.74 4.41 6.32
N GLY A 31 8.50 4.91 6.39
CA GLY A 31 7.99 5.74 7.49
C GLY A 31 8.34 7.22 7.40
N ALA A 32 9.17 7.64 6.44
CA ALA A 32 9.57 9.03 6.22
C ALA A 32 8.73 9.68 5.11
N LEU A 33 8.40 10.97 5.27
CA LEU A 33 7.73 11.76 4.23
C LEU A 33 8.71 12.00 3.07
N VAL A 34 8.28 11.66 1.85
CA VAL A 34 9.06 11.85 0.63
C VAL A 34 8.55 13.05 -0.16
N LYS A 35 7.22 13.16 -0.33
CA LYS A 35 6.63 14.20 -1.17
C LYS A 35 5.21 14.53 -0.75
N THR A 36 4.86 15.81 -0.78
CA THR A 36 3.48 16.29 -0.69
C THR A 36 3.10 17.03 -1.97
N ILE A 37 1.88 16.80 -2.43
CA ILE A 37 1.30 17.40 -3.63
C ILE A 37 -0.07 17.97 -3.24
N GLY A 38 -0.30 19.25 -3.51
CA GLY A 38 -1.60 19.90 -3.32
C GLY A 38 -2.46 19.87 -4.59
N ASN A 39 -3.73 20.26 -4.45
CA ASN A 39 -4.69 20.38 -5.55
C ASN A 39 -4.95 19.07 -6.34
N VAL A 40 -4.76 17.91 -5.70
CA VAL A 40 -5.09 16.61 -6.29
C VAL A 40 -6.55 16.32 -6.04
N MET A 41 -7.39 16.49 -7.07
CA MET A 41 -8.83 16.18 -7.03
C MET A 41 -9.54 16.79 -5.80
N THR A 42 -9.28 18.08 -5.51
CA THR A 42 -9.85 18.76 -4.35
C THR A 42 -11.37 18.75 -4.37
N GLY A 43 -11.99 18.33 -3.26
CA GLY A 43 -13.45 18.26 -3.11
C GLY A 43 -14.11 17.06 -3.79
N GLU A 44 -13.35 16.23 -4.50
CA GLU A 44 -13.87 15.03 -5.15
C GLU A 44 -14.07 13.88 -4.16
N GLN A 45 -14.92 12.93 -4.54
CA GLN A 45 -15.15 11.70 -3.78
C GLN A 45 -14.78 10.48 -4.62
N ILE A 46 -14.06 9.53 -4.02
CA ILE A 46 -13.87 8.21 -4.62
C ILE A 46 -15.24 7.52 -4.66
N LYS A 47 -15.74 7.26 -5.87
CA LYS A 47 -17.03 6.61 -6.06
C LYS A 47 -16.98 5.14 -5.62
N GLY A 48 -18.05 4.68 -4.98
CA GLY A 48 -18.22 3.27 -4.63
C GLY A 48 -18.56 2.41 -5.86
N GLY A 49 -18.60 1.09 -5.64
CA GLY A 49 -18.98 0.10 -6.67
C GLY A 49 -17.82 -0.40 -7.55
N GLY A 50 -16.59 0.01 -7.28
CA GLY A 50 -15.39 -0.48 -7.96
C GLY A 50 -14.83 -1.79 -7.41
N ILE A 51 -13.79 -2.30 -8.07
CA ILE A 51 -13.04 -3.50 -7.68
C ILE A 51 -11.59 -3.11 -7.36
N TRP A 52 -11.06 -3.64 -6.26
CA TRP A 52 -9.65 -3.51 -5.93
C TRP A 52 -8.85 -4.58 -6.66
N VAL A 53 -7.86 -4.14 -7.43
CA VAL A 53 -6.92 -5.01 -8.13
C VAL A 53 -5.51 -4.58 -7.77
N ILE A 54 -4.66 -5.54 -7.39
CA ILE A 54 -3.26 -5.29 -7.05
C ILE A 54 -2.39 -5.86 -8.17
N GLY A 55 -1.44 -5.05 -8.63
CA GLY A 55 -0.40 -5.46 -9.58
C GLY A 55 -0.79 -5.44 -11.07
N GLN A 56 -1.99 -4.96 -11.40
CA GLN A 56 -2.44 -4.73 -12.78
C GLN A 56 -3.09 -3.36 -12.89
N ASP A 57 -2.98 -2.73 -14.06
CA ASP A 57 -3.67 -1.49 -14.40
C ASP A 57 -5.06 -1.75 -15.00
N GLN A 58 -6.09 -1.10 -14.48
CA GLN A 58 -7.49 -1.32 -14.86
C GLN A 58 -7.95 -0.33 -15.93
N ASP A 59 -8.14 -0.79 -17.17
CA ASP A 59 -8.81 0.01 -18.23
C ASP A 59 -10.35 -0.06 -18.14
N SER A 60 -10.87 -1.01 -17.36
CA SER A 60 -12.30 -1.16 -17.04
C SER A 60 -12.45 -1.84 -15.68
N VAL A 61 -13.64 -1.81 -15.08
CA VAL A 61 -13.89 -2.38 -13.74
C VAL A 61 -13.55 -3.87 -13.73
N GLY A 62 -12.47 -4.24 -13.04
CA GLY A 62 -11.99 -5.62 -12.91
C GLY A 62 -11.37 -6.24 -14.16
N ALA A 63 -11.10 -5.46 -15.22
CA ALA A 63 -10.66 -6.01 -16.50
C ALA A 63 -9.81 -5.02 -17.33
N GLY A 64 -9.42 -5.45 -18.53
CA GLY A 64 -8.63 -4.65 -19.48
C GLY A 64 -7.11 -4.72 -19.28
N PHE A 65 -6.64 -5.58 -18.37
CA PHE A 65 -5.23 -5.67 -18.00
C PHE A 65 -4.29 -5.89 -19.20
N GLN A 66 -3.22 -5.10 -19.23
CA GLN A 66 -2.15 -5.22 -20.22
C GLN A 66 -0.85 -5.66 -19.55
N ALA A 67 -0.19 -6.68 -20.09
CA ALA A 67 1.03 -7.24 -19.49
C ALA A 67 2.17 -6.23 -19.35
N LYS A 68 2.23 -5.22 -20.23
CA LYS A 68 3.24 -4.15 -20.20
C LYS A 68 3.09 -3.22 -18.99
N ASP A 69 1.88 -3.11 -18.45
CA ASP A 69 1.52 -2.22 -17.33
C ASP A 69 1.42 -2.98 -16.01
N SER A 70 1.79 -4.27 -16.02
CA SER A 70 1.78 -5.11 -14.82
C SER A 70 2.93 -4.81 -13.87
N PHE A 71 2.65 -4.86 -12.57
CA PHE A 71 3.68 -4.84 -11.55
C PHE A 71 4.46 -6.15 -11.55
N LYS A 72 5.79 -6.05 -11.45
CA LYS A 72 6.68 -7.21 -11.33
C LYS A 72 7.50 -7.07 -10.05
N GLY A 73 7.18 -7.90 -9.07
CA GLY A 73 7.85 -7.91 -7.78
C GLY A 73 7.01 -8.59 -6.72
N TYR A 74 7.34 -8.33 -5.46
CA TYR A 74 6.62 -8.86 -4.31
C TYR A 74 5.82 -7.75 -3.64
N VAL A 75 4.57 -8.05 -3.31
CA VAL A 75 3.70 -7.19 -2.51
C VAL A 75 3.21 -7.99 -1.33
N THR A 76 3.21 -7.38 -0.16
CA THR A 76 2.66 -7.96 1.06
C THR A 76 2.08 -6.84 1.92
N GLN A 77 1.19 -7.17 2.86
CA GLN A 77 0.73 -6.24 3.89
C GLN A 77 0.00 -5.00 3.35
N VAL A 78 -0.72 -5.16 2.23
CA VAL A 78 -1.58 -4.12 1.65
C VAL A 78 -2.77 -3.87 2.56
N ASN A 79 -2.96 -2.62 2.98
CA ASN A 79 -4.07 -2.20 3.82
C ASN A 79 -4.59 -0.84 3.33
N ILE A 80 -5.91 -0.62 3.45
CA ILE A 80 -6.60 0.61 3.06
C ILE A 80 -7.48 1.09 4.21
N TRP A 81 -7.44 2.40 4.43
CA TRP A 81 -8.25 3.11 5.39
C TRP A 81 -9.09 4.17 4.69
N ASP A 82 -10.26 4.46 5.24
CA ASP A 82 -11.18 5.50 4.77
C ASP A 82 -10.88 6.89 5.39
N ARG A 83 -9.74 7.02 6.07
CA ARG A 83 -9.25 8.25 6.69
C ARG A 83 -7.78 8.49 6.35
N VAL A 84 -7.36 9.74 6.54
CA VAL A 84 -5.93 10.08 6.55
C VAL A 84 -5.29 9.48 7.79
N ILE A 85 -4.24 8.70 7.57
CA ILE A 85 -3.42 8.11 8.64
C ILE A 85 -2.32 9.10 9.01
N GLY A 86 -2.08 9.26 10.32
CA GLY A 86 -1.07 10.19 10.82
C GLY A 86 0.36 9.70 10.57
N SER A 87 1.32 10.63 10.49
CA SER A 87 2.74 10.30 10.27
C SER A 87 3.34 9.38 11.34
N ASN A 88 2.88 9.47 12.59
CA ASN A 88 3.32 8.58 13.66
C ASN A 88 2.83 7.15 13.46
N GLU A 89 1.58 6.96 13.04
CA GLU A 89 1.04 5.64 12.72
C GLU A 89 1.81 5.03 11.54
N ILE A 90 2.06 5.81 10.49
CA ILE A 90 2.83 5.40 9.31
C ILE A 90 4.26 4.95 9.69
N LYS A 91 4.90 5.64 10.64
CA LYS A 91 6.22 5.22 11.18
C LYS A 91 6.14 3.90 11.93
N CYS A 92 5.08 3.65 12.68
CA CYS A 92 4.88 2.36 13.34
C CYS A 92 4.69 1.25 12.30
N PHE A 93 3.86 1.49 11.27
CA PHE A 93 3.61 0.51 10.21
C PHE A 93 4.89 0.13 9.45
N ALA A 94 5.77 1.09 9.21
CA ALA A 94 7.06 0.86 8.56
C ALA A 94 7.99 -0.04 9.39
N LYS A 95 7.93 0.04 10.73
CA LYS A 95 8.76 -0.78 11.63
C LYS A 95 8.21 -2.20 11.80
N ASP A 96 6.89 -2.31 11.91
CA ASP A 96 6.21 -3.58 12.19
C ASP A 96 5.78 -4.31 10.90
N TYR A 97 6.23 -3.83 9.74
CA TYR A 97 5.84 -4.32 8.41
C TYR A 97 4.31 -4.41 8.24
N GLY A 98 3.56 -3.50 8.87
CA GLY A 98 2.08 -3.50 8.87
C GLY A 98 1.44 -4.74 9.51
N SER A 99 2.19 -5.62 10.18
CA SER A 99 1.72 -6.91 10.69
C SER A 99 0.73 -6.84 11.84
N ILE A 100 0.66 -5.70 12.52
CA ILE A 100 -0.15 -5.52 13.73
C ILE A 100 -1.42 -4.72 13.44
N MET A 101 -1.53 -4.06 12.29
CA MET A 101 -2.54 -3.02 12.05
C MET A 101 -3.31 -3.27 10.76
N GLN A 102 -4.61 -3.57 10.90
CA GLN A 102 -5.51 -3.86 9.78
C GLN A 102 -6.22 -2.60 9.29
N GLY A 103 -6.30 -2.45 7.97
CA GLY A 103 -7.11 -1.41 7.33
C GLY A 103 -8.59 -1.59 7.64
N ASN A 104 -9.27 -0.53 8.08
CA ASN A 104 -10.71 -0.60 8.37
C ASN A 104 -11.57 -0.65 7.10
N TYR A 105 -11.01 -0.28 5.94
CA TYR A 105 -11.71 -0.36 4.66
C TYR A 105 -11.34 -1.63 3.88
N LYS A 106 -10.04 -1.96 3.82
CA LYS A 106 -9.52 -3.26 3.36
C LYS A 106 -8.30 -3.67 4.17
N ALA A 107 -8.30 -4.88 4.69
CA ALA A 107 -7.14 -5.51 5.28
C ALA A 107 -6.41 -6.40 4.26
N TYR A 108 -5.14 -6.72 4.52
CA TYR A 108 -4.37 -7.62 3.64
C TYR A 108 -5.05 -8.98 3.44
N SER A 109 -5.71 -9.49 4.48
CA SER A 109 -6.47 -10.73 4.44
C SER A 109 -7.73 -10.69 3.56
N ASP A 110 -8.20 -9.51 3.17
CA ASP A 110 -9.41 -9.37 2.34
C ASP A 110 -9.11 -9.57 0.85
N PHE A 111 -7.83 -9.63 0.48
CA PHE A 111 -7.41 -9.81 -0.91
C PHE A 111 -7.26 -11.29 -1.24
N ASN A 112 -7.97 -11.70 -2.29
CA ASN A 112 -7.82 -13.03 -2.87
C ASN A 112 -6.73 -13.03 -3.94
N VAL A 113 -5.96 -14.13 -3.97
CA VAL A 113 -4.90 -14.31 -4.96
C VAL A 113 -5.45 -15.00 -6.21
N SER A 114 -5.19 -14.43 -7.38
CA SER A 114 -5.53 -15.04 -8.67
C SER A 114 -4.43 -16.00 -9.14
N SER A 115 -4.76 -16.86 -10.09
CA SER A 115 -3.86 -17.93 -10.58
C SER A 115 -2.55 -17.43 -11.22
N ALA A 116 -2.48 -16.15 -11.60
CA ALA A 116 -1.27 -15.53 -12.16
C ALA A 116 -0.24 -15.09 -11.10
N THR A 117 -0.54 -15.27 -9.81
CA THR A 117 0.29 -14.82 -8.70
C THR A 117 0.76 -16.02 -7.87
N GLN A 118 2.05 -16.03 -7.52
CA GLN A 118 2.59 -17.02 -6.61
C GLN A 118 2.53 -16.50 -5.17
N LEU A 119 1.89 -17.26 -4.28
CA LEU A 119 2.01 -17.03 -2.85
C LEU A 119 3.42 -17.44 -2.39
N ILE A 120 4.14 -16.49 -1.83
CA ILE A 120 5.45 -16.72 -1.22
C ILE A 120 5.32 -16.34 0.25
N LYS A 121 5.77 -17.21 1.14
CA LYS A 121 5.82 -16.88 2.57
C LYS A 121 6.81 -15.74 2.74
N SER A 122 6.28 -14.56 3.02
CA SER A 122 7.10 -13.40 3.39
C SER A 122 7.89 -13.73 4.66
N LEU A 123 9.21 -13.65 4.57
CA LEU A 123 10.12 -13.80 5.72
C LEU A 123 10.24 -12.51 6.54
N CYS A 124 9.41 -11.50 6.25
CA CYS A 124 9.49 -10.16 6.84
C CYS A 124 9.14 -10.11 8.34
N CYS A 125 8.79 -11.26 8.93
CA CYS A 125 8.75 -11.44 10.37
C CYS A 125 9.79 -12.52 10.73
N PRO A 126 11.01 -12.17 11.20
CA PRO A 126 11.57 -13.00 12.24
C PRO A 126 10.52 -12.97 13.35
N LEU A 127 9.89 -14.13 13.59
CA LEU A 127 9.11 -14.34 14.80
C LEU A 127 9.89 -13.67 15.94
N ALA A 128 9.21 -12.80 16.68
CA ALA A 128 9.78 -12.16 17.87
C ALA A 128 10.66 -13.17 18.61
N PRO A 129 11.86 -12.78 19.11
CA PRO A 129 12.67 -13.72 19.87
C PRO A 129 11.79 -14.33 20.95
N ILE A 130 11.69 -15.66 20.91
CA ILE A 130 10.96 -16.47 21.87
C ILE A 130 11.50 -16.05 23.24
N SER A 131 10.68 -15.35 24.01
CA SER A 131 10.98 -15.18 25.42
C SER A 131 10.77 -16.53 26.08
N GLU A 132 11.86 -17.24 26.36
CA GLU A 132 11.87 -18.39 27.26
C GLU A 132 12.85 -18.10 28.41
N PRO A 133 12.61 -18.73 29.56
CA PRO A 133 11.93 -18.18 30.75
C PRO A 133 12.80 -17.26 31.62
#